data_AF-A0A972D1U2-F1
#
_entry.id   AF-A0A972D1U2-F1
#
_cell.length_a   1.000
_cell.length_b   1.000
_cell.length_c   1.000
_cell.angle_alpha   90.00
_cell.angle_beta   90.00
_cell.angle_gamma   90.00
#
_symmetry.space_group_name_H-M   'P 1'
#
loop_
_entity.id
_entity.type
_entity.pdbx_description
1 polymer ?
#
loop_
_entity_poly.entity_id
_entity_poly.type
_entity_poly.pdbx_seq_one_letter_code
_entity_poly.pdbx_strand_id
1 'polypeptide(L)'
;MRKPNSIKIIPLGGLGEVGKNITVVEYKNDIILIDCGMTFPEDEMLGIDVVIPDVTYLFKNREKIRGFVLTHGHEDHIGGLPYILPKLNVPIYGTKLTLGLLDTKFKEHKINNVSMNVVKHGDVIKLGALEVEFIRTSHSIPDSSALAIHSPVGTIIHTGDFKVDFTPIDGDVIDLGRLGELGNKGVLALLSDSTNAERPGYTMSERTVGNTFREIFANHKHRIIVATFASNIHRIQQIIEASEEYNRKIVLSGRSMINNVGVAIELGYLRIKEGTLIDINDMNKYPSNEITIITTGSQGEPMSALSRISSSEHKKIQLQPEDLVIISATPIPGNEKTVSKVINNLIKRGTDVVFESLADVHVSGHACQEELKLILTLVKPKFFIPVHGEFRHLKKHAEIAASLGMPRENIFLLDNGDVLE
;
A
#
# COMPACT_ATOMS: atom_id res chain seq x y z
N MET A 1 20.36 19.91 34.39
CA MET A 1 19.87 18.51 34.36
C MET A 1 20.21 17.92 33.00
N ARG A 2 20.91 16.78 32.92
CA ARG A 2 21.05 16.05 31.64
C ARG A 2 19.63 15.64 31.23
N LYS A 3 19.19 15.99 30.01
CA LYS A 3 17.92 15.49 29.48
C LYS A 3 17.91 13.96 29.62
N PRO A 4 16.80 13.35 30.07
CA PRO A 4 16.69 11.90 30.15
C PRO A 4 17.02 11.27 28.79
N ASN A 5 17.58 10.07 28.80
CA ASN A 5 17.83 9.29 27.59
C ASN A 5 16.49 8.71 27.12
N SER A 6 15.67 9.54 26.46
CA SER A 6 14.33 9.21 25.96
C SER A 6 14.30 9.21 24.43
N ILE A 7 13.32 8.51 23.86
CA ILE A 7 13.02 8.49 22.42
C ILE A 7 11.56 8.89 22.25
N LYS A 8 11.27 9.74 21.27
CA LYS A 8 9.89 10.15 21.00
C LYS A 8 9.35 9.47 19.78
N ILE A 9 8.11 9.00 19.88
CA ILE A 9 7.33 8.48 18.77
C ILE A 9 6.14 9.44 18.60
N ILE A 10 6.04 10.08 17.43
CA ILE A 10 5.03 11.10 17.14
C ILE A 10 4.39 10.79 15.78
N PRO A 11 3.24 10.11 15.77
CA PRO A 11 2.45 9.92 14.56
C PRO A 11 1.88 11.27 14.11
N LEU A 12 2.11 11.69 12.88
CA LEU A 12 1.53 12.92 12.31
C LEU A 12 0.34 12.64 11.38
N GLY A 13 0.09 11.37 11.08
CA GLY A 13 -0.99 10.90 10.22
C GLY A 13 -1.09 9.37 10.25
N GLY A 14 -2.25 8.82 9.90
CA GLY A 14 -2.52 7.37 9.89
C GLY A 14 -3.16 6.80 11.18
N LEU A 15 -3.41 7.63 12.19
CA LEU A 15 -4.19 7.26 13.38
C LEU A 15 -5.59 7.88 13.34
N GLY A 16 -6.59 7.05 13.59
CA GLY A 16 -8.00 7.47 13.53
C GLY A 16 -8.54 7.57 12.11
N GLU A 17 -7.74 7.18 11.10
CA GLU A 17 -8.03 7.30 9.68
C GLU A 17 -7.30 6.21 8.89
N VAL A 18 -7.72 5.99 7.63
CA VAL A 18 -7.01 5.13 6.67
C VAL A 18 -6.31 6.04 5.65
N GLY A 19 -4.98 5.95 5.61
CA GLY A 19 -4.12 6.76 4.76
C GLY A 19 -3.35 7.84 5.50
N LYS A 20 -2.61 8.69 4.76
CA LYS A 20 -1.76 9.76 5.31
C LYS A 20 -0.70 9.27 6.31
N ASN A 21 -0.21 8.04 6.17
CA ASN A 21 0.73 7.49 7.14
C ASN A 21 2.02 8.31 7.20
N ILE A 22 2.37 8.76 8.40
CA ILE A 22 3.66 9.37 8.69
C ILE A 22 3.93 9.28 10.19
N THR A 23 5.08 8.70 10.55
CA THR A 23 5.52 8.62 11.95
C THR A 23 6.90 9.23 12.12
N VAL A 24 7.05 10.09 13.13
CA VAL A 24 8.32 10.66 13.55
C VAL A 24 8.92 9.79 14.64
N VAL A 25 10.21 9.46 14.50
CA VAL A 25 11.03 8.93 15.59
C VAL A 25 12.15 9.93 15.88
N GLU A 26 12.10 10.57 17.06
CA GLU A 26 13.07 11.58 17.49
C GLU A 26 13.93 11.05 18.63
N TYR A 27 15.26 11.02 18.44
CA TYR A 27 16.23 10.79 19.50
C TYR A 27 17.22 11.95 19.54
N LYS A 28 17.19 12.73 20.63
CA LYS A 28 18.02 13.93 20.82
C LYS A 28 17.88 14.95 19.67
N ASN A 29 18.84 14.97 18.75
CA ASN A 29 18.91 15.91 17.64
C ASN A 29 18.76 15.21 16.28
N ASP A 30 18.35 13.95 16.28
CA ASP A 30 18.17 13.13 15.09
C ASP A 30 16.70 12.72 14.98
N ILE A 31 16.07 13.11 13.87
CA ILE A 31 14.70 12.73 13.51
C ILE A 31 14.75 11.84 12.27
N ILE A 32 14.08 10.69 12.34
CA ILE A 32 13.75 9.85 11.20
C ILE A 32 12.24 9.93 10.98
N LEU A 33 11.85 9.94 9.70
CA LEU A 33 10.46 9.93 9.27
C LEU A 33 10.16 8.59 8.61
N ILE A 34 9.18 7.88 9.13
CA ILE A 34 8.65 6.65 8.52
C ILE A 34 7.47 7.07 7.67
N ASP A 35 7.56 6.81 6.37
CA ASP A 35 6.53 7.12 5.37
C ASP A 35 6.11 8.60 5.32
N CYS A 36 5.31 8.93 4.32
CA CYS A 36 4.67 10.22 4.10
C CYS A 36 3.55 10.07 3.06
N GLY A 37 2.42 9.56 3.52
CA GLY A 37 1.24 9.26 2.72
C GLY A 37 0.36 10.44 2.34
N MET A 38 -0.65 10.14 1.52
CA MET A 38 -1.84 10.96 1.32
C MET A 38 -3.10 10.12 1.52
N THR A 39 -4.27 10.76 1.55
CA THR A 39 -5.56 10.08 1.43
C THR A 39 -6.48 10.86 0.48
N PHE A 40 -7.60 10.26 0.13
CA PHE A 40 -8.61 10.89 -0.73
C PHE A 40 -9.51 11.83 0.09
N PRO A 41 -10.00 12.92 -0.52
CA PRO A 41 -10.92 13.84 0.13
C PRO A 41 -12.26 13.19 0.44
N GLU A 42 -12.89 13.62 1.54
CA GLU A 42 -14.28 13.27 1.85
C GLU A 42 -15.27 14.03 0.96
N ASP A 43 -16.52 13.54 0.86
CA ASP A 43 -17.58 14.12 0.01
C ASP A 43 -17.79 15.64 0.23
N GLU A 44 -17.51 16.13 1.44
CA GLU A 44 -17.72 17.54 1.84
C GLU A 44 -16.57 18.46 1.38
N MET A 45 -15.42 17.90 0.98
CA MET A 45 -14.22 18.64 0.59
C MET A 45 -14.23 19.01 -0.90
N LEU A 46 -15.21 19.83 -1.30
CA LEU A 46 -15.39 20.23 -2.70
C LEU A 46 -14.15 20.95 -3.27
N GLY A 47 -13.65 20.45 -4.39
CA GLY A 47 -12.51 21.03 -5.10
C GLY A 47 -11.14 20.62 -4.57
N ILE A 48 -11.09 19.73 -3.58
CA ILE A 48 -9.85 19.11 -3.10
C ILE A 48 -9.59 17.83 -3.91
N ASP A 49 -8.34 17.61 -4.32
CA ASP A 49 -7.93 16.39 -5.05
C ASP A 49 -7.34 15.33 -4.11
N VAL A 50 -6.55 15.75 -3.11
CA VAL A 50 -5.87 14.88 -2.14
C VAL A 50 -5.73 15.59 -0.79
N VAL A 51 -5.64 14.80 0.29
CA VAL A 51 -5.39 15.29 1.65
C VAL A 51 -4.04 14.75 2.14
N ILE A 52 -3.19 15.61 2.69
CA ILE A 52 -1.86 15.27 3.21
C ILE A 52 -1.73 15.60 4.71
N PRO A 53 -0.78 15.01 5.44
CA PRO A 53 -0.55 15.29 6.86
C PRO A 53 -0.16 16.76 7.14
N ASP A 54 -0.52 17.26 8.32
CA ASP A 54 0.07 18.51 8.83
C ASP A 54 1.49 18.26 9.34
N VAL A 55 2.46 18.77 8.59
CA VAL A 55 3.90 18.62 8.88
C VAL A 55 4.53 19.88 9.50
N THR A 56 3.73 20.74 10.13
CA THR A 56 4.22 21.96 10.81
C THR A 56 5.34 21.65 11.81
N TYR A 57 5.25 20.53 12.53
CA TYR A 57 6.30 20.08 13.43
C TYR A 57 7.63 19.82 12.70
N LEU A 58 7.60 19.26 11.49
CA LEU A 58 8.80 18.98 10.69
C LEU A 58 9.48 20.26 10.22
N PHE A 59 8.72 21.27 9.80
CA PHE A 59 9.30 22.56 9.40
C PHE A 59 10.01 23.27 10.57
N LYS A 60 9.46 23.15 11.78
CA LYS A 60 10.05 23.73 12.99
C LYS A 60 11.32 23.01 13.48
N ASN A 61 11.56 21.76 13.03
CA ASN A 61 12.69 20.92 13.47
C ASN A 61 13.54 20.43 12.29
N ARG A 62 13.52 21.16 11.16
CA ARG A 62 14.07 20.71 9.88
C ARG A 62 15.53 20.28 9.98
N GLU A 63 16.33 20.98 10.78
CA GLU A 63 17.75 20.75 10.99
C GLU A 63 18.08 19.41 11.67
N LYS A 64 17.11 18.82 12.38
CA LYS A 64 17.24 17.51 13.03
C LYS A 64 16.91 16.34 12.10
N ILE A 65 16.19 16.60 11.01
CA ILE A 65 15.69 15.55 10.11
C ILE A 65 16.86 14.94 9.34
N ARG A 66 17.00 13.62 9.46
CA ARG A 66 18.06 12.84 8.80
C ARG A 66 17.60 12.19 7.50
N GLY A 67 16.31 11.93 7.36
CA GLY A 67 15.72 11.44 6.11
C GLY A 67 14.34 10.80 6.29
N PHE A 68 13.73 10.48 5.16
CA PHE A 68 12.55 9.60 5.09
C PHE A 68 12.98 8.17 4.86
N VAL A 69 12.30 7.24 5.52
CA VAL A 69 12.44 5.81 5.33
C VAL A 69 11.08 5.25 4.95
N LEU A 70 11.01 4.64 3.76
CA LEU A 70 9.76 4.22 3.15
C LEU A 70 9.56 2.72 3.30
N THR A 71 8.41 2.32 3.82
CA THR A 71 8.04 0.91 4.01
C THR A 71 7.69 0.25 2.68
N HIS A 72 6.87 0.90 1.85
CA HIS A 72 6.45 0.37 0.55
C HIS A 72 5.87 1.48 -0.35
N GLY A 73 5.55 1.13 -1.61
CA GLY A 73 5.19 2.08 -2.67
C GLY A 73 3.71 2.48 -2.81
N HIS A 74 2.87 2.30 -1.78
CA HIS A 74 1.46 2.75 -1.87
C HIS A 74 1.29 4.24 -1.60
N GLU A 75 0.21 4.81 -2.14
CA GLU A 75 -0.09 6.24 -2.10
C GLU A 75 -0.31 6.79 -0.68
N ASP A 76 -0.88 5.97 0.18
CA ASP A 76 -1.02 6.20 1.61
C ASP A 76 0.29 6.13 2.40
N HIS A 77 1.41 5.80 1.76
CA HIS A 77 2.74 5.78 2.36
C HIS A 77 3.75 6.69 1.65
N ILE A 78 3.58 6.97 0.35
CA ILE A 78 4.51 7.82 -0.41
C ILE A 78 3.87 9.05 -1.07
N GLY A 79 2.53 9.11 -1.13
CA GLY A 79 1.80 10.08 -1.93
C GLY A 79 1.89 11.53 -1.43
N GLY A 80 2.25 11.74 -0.16
CA GLY A 80 2.47 13.07 0.42
C GLY A 80 3.84 13.67 0.10
N LEU A 81 4.82 12.85 -0.31
CA LEU A 81 6.20 13.29 -0.54
C LEU A 81 6.36 14.40 -1.59
N PRO A 82 5.66 14.40 -2.74
CA PRO A 82 5.77 15.51 -3.70
C PRO A 82 5.40 16.87 -3.12
N TYR A 83 4.53 16.91 -2.11
CA TYR A 83 4.06 18.16 -1.49
C TYR A 83 4.96 18.62 -0.35
N ILE A 84 5.56 17.66 0.37
CA ILE A 84 6.30 17.90 1.62
C ILE A 84 7.81 17.96 1.38
N LEU A 85 8.36 17.03 0.58
CA LEU A 85 9.79 16.90 0.38
C LEU A 85 10.46 18.15 -0.18
N PRO A 86 9.91 18.88 -1.18
CA PRO A 86 10.57 20.08 -1.70
C PRO A 86 10.84 21.16 -0.64
N LYS A 87 10.03 21.18 0.43
CA LYS A 87 10.16 22.12 1.54
C LYS A 87 11.18 21.67 2.58
N LEU A 88 11.41 20.37 2.73
CA LEU A 88 12.37 19.79 3.69
C LEU A 88 13.75 19.56 3.07
N ASN A 89 13.82 19.09 1.82
CA ASN A 89 15.06 18.77 1.09
C ASN A 89 16.00 17.84 1.88
N VAL A 90 15.51 16.65 2.23
CA VAL A 90 16.23 15.61 2.98
C VAL A 90 16.30 14.32 2.16
N PRO A 91 17.27 13.42 2.42
CA PRO A 91 17.37 12.17 1.66
C PRO A 91 16.20 11.22 1.95
N ILE A 92 15.89 10.37 0.97
CA ILE A 92 14.88 9.32 1.04
C ILE A 92 15.58 7.97 0.91
N TYR A 93 15.13 6.99 1.68
CA TYR A 93 15.59 5.61 1.64
C TYR A 93 14.39 4.68 1.43
N GLY A 94 14.52 3.74 0.50
CA GLY A 94 13.44 2.79 0.20
C GLY A 94 13.91 1.71 -0.77
N THR A 95 13.10 0.67 -0.87
CA THR A 95 13.36 -0.45 -1.78
C THR A 95 13.24 -0.01 -3.25
N LYS A 96 13.78 -0.84 -4.17
CA LYS A 96 13.94 -0.48 -5.58
C LYS A 96 12.60 -0.16 -6.24
N LEU A 97 11.57 -0.97 -5.98
CA LEU A 97 10.23 -0.71 -6.52
C LEU A 97 9.61 0.55 -5.90
N THR A 98 9.65 0.69 -4.58
CA THR A 98 9.14 1.87 -3.84
C THR A 98 9.69 3.17 -4.40
N LEU A 99 11.02 3.26 -4.61
CA LEU A 99 11.64 4.46 -5.16
C LEU A 99 11.36 4.67 -6.64
N GLY A 100 11.21 3.61 -7.44
CA GLY A 100 10.82 3.74 -8.86
C GLY A 100 9.40 4.30 -9.02
N LEU A 101 8.46 3.88 -8.18
CA LEU A 101 7.11 4.42 -8.16
C LEU A 101 7.08 5.87 -7.67
N LEU A 102 7.86 6.18 -6.64
CA LEU A 102 8.01 7.55 -6.15
C LEU A 102 8.63 8.48 -7.20
N ASP A 103 9.65 8.03 -7.93
CA ASP A 103 10.30 8.82 -8.99
C ASP A 103 9.31 9.20 -10.12
N THR A 104 8.42 8.29 -10.49
CA THR A 104 7.32 8.57 -11.43
C THR A 104 6.45 9.73 -10.93
N LYS A 105 6.11 9.71 -9.63
CA LYS A 105 5.31 10.78 -9.03
C LYS A 105 6.08 12.10 -8.98
N PHE A 106 7.37 12.09 -8.65
CA PHE A 106 8.18 13.30 -8.72
C PHE A 106 8.25 13.89 -10.14
N LYS A 107 8.36 13.05 -11.17
CA LYS A 107 8.31 13.48 -12.57
C LYS A 107 6.96 14.13 -12.91
N GLU A 108 5.85 13.56 -12.47
CA GLU A 108 4.51 14.15 -12.65
C GLU A 108 4.39 15.55 -12.01
N HIS A 109 5.01 15.73 -10.85
CA HIS A 109 5.06 17.00 -10.13
C HIS A 109 6.22 17.92 -10.57
N LYS A 110 6.99 17.54 -11.60
CA LYS A 110 8.17 18.27 -12.10
C LYS A 110 9.24 18.52 -11.03
N ILE A 111 9.33 17.62 -10.06
CA ILE A 111 10.33 17.66 -8.99
C ILE A 111 11.57 16.91 -9.47
N ASN A 112 12.72 17.57 -9.39
CA ASN A 112 14.02 17.04 -9.80
C ASN A 112 15.01 17.15 -8.64
N ASN A 113 16.17 16.48 -8.76
CA ASN A 113 17.29 16.55 -7.80
C ASN A 113 16.97 16.05 -6.39
N VAL A 114 16.13 15.01 -6.28
CA VAL A 114 15.85 14.35 -5.01
C VAL A 114 16.93 13.31 -4.72
N SER A 115 17.49 13.31 -3.51
CA SER A 115 18.41 12.27 -3.05
C SER A 115 17.64 11.01 -2.66
N MET A 116 17.40 10.12 -3.62
CA MET A 116 16.79 8.81 -3.40
C MET A 116 17.86 7.72 -3.30
N ASN A 117 17.87 6.98 -2.19
CA ASN A 117 18.86 5.95 -1.88
C ASN A 117 18.19 4.58 -1.84
N VAL A 118 18.49 3.75 -2.84
CA VAL A 118 17.96 2.38 -2.92
C VAL A 118 18.59 1.52 -1.83
N VAL A 119 17.76 0.83 -1.07
CA VAL A 119 18.16 -0.17 -0.09
C VAL A 119 17.61 -1.56 -0.46
N LYS A 120 18.20 -2.59 0.12
CA LYS A 120 17.71 -3.98 0.06
C LYS A 120 17.30 -4.45 1.44
N HIS A 121 16.43 -5.45 1.49
CA HIS A 121 16.12 -6.14 2.74
C HIS A 121 17.41 -6.73 3.35
N GLY A 122 17.59 -6.53 4.65
CA GLY A 122 18.80 -6.85 5.40
C GLY A 122 19.82 -5.70 5.48
N ASP A 123 19.69 -4.65 4.65
CA ASP A 123 20.54 -3.47 4.78
C ASP A 123 20.21 -2.68 6.04
N VAL A 124 21.24 -2.12 6.66
CA VAL A 124 21.14 -1.21 7.81
C VAL A 124 21.67 0.17 7.41
N ILE A 125 20.82 1.18 7.47
CA ILE A 125 21.18 2.57 7.18
C ILE A 125 21.43 3.34 8.47
N LYS A 126 22.44 4.22 8.48
CA LYS A 126 22.76 5.06 9.63
C LYS A 126 22.27 6.49 9.41
N LEU A 127 21.43 6.98 10.32
CA LEU A 127 20.79 8.29 10.28
C LEU A 127 21.04 9.02 11.61
N GLY A 128 22.26 9.55 11.77
CA GLY A 128 22.71 10.18 13.01
C GLY A 128 22.99 9.14 14.10
N ALA A 129 22.36 9.29 15.27
CA ALA A 129 22.42 8.34 16.37
C ALA A 129 21.43 7.16 16.27
N LEU A 130 20.67 7.09 15.17
CA LEU A 130 19.71 6.03 14.88
C LEU A 130 20.19 5.19 13.69
N GLU A 131 19.90 3.89 13.73
CA GLU A 131 20.15 2.96 12.63
C GLU A 131 18.82 2.29 12.24
N VAL A 132 18.57 2.10 10.94
CA VAL A 132 17.32 1.49 10.45
C VAL A 132 17.65 0.29 9.59
N GLU A 133 17.18 -0.88 10.04
CA GLU A 133 17.23 -2.14 9.31
C GLU A 133 15.92 -2.36 8.54
N PHE A 134 16.01 -2.74 7.27
CA PHE A 134 14.86 -3.10 6.45
C PHE A 134 14.63 -4.60 6.49
N ILE A 135 13.45 -5.03 6.94
CA ILE A 135 13.07 -6.42 7.09
C ILE A 135 11.96 -6.71 6.09
N ARG A 136 12.12 -7.75 5.29
CA ARG A 136 11.14 -8.12 4.27
C ARG A 136 9.79 -8.46 4.90
N THR A 137 8.71 -7.91 4.34
CA THR A 137 7.33 -8.30 4.62
C THR A 137 6.64 -8.82 3.37
N SER A 138 5.44 -9.35 3.53
CA SER A 138 4.51 -9.60 2.42
C SER A 138 3.40 -8.57 2.49
N HIS A 139 3.04 -7.98 1.36
CA HIS A 139 1.92 -7.05 1.24
C HIS A 139 1.30 -7.19 -0.17
N SER A 140 0.34 -6.35 -0.55
CA SER A 140 -0.23 -6.34 -1.90
C SER A 140 0.67 -5.67 -2.96
N ILE A 141 1.87 -5.25 -2.58
CA ILE A 141 2.90 -4.73 -3.47
C ILE A 141 4.24 -5.43 -3.15
N PRO A 142 5.07 -5.79 -4.15
CA PRO A 142 6.40 -6.29 -3.89
C PRO A 142 7.24 -5.29 -3.11
N ASP A 143 8.38 -5.77 -2.59
CA ASP A 143 9.41 -4.91 -2.00
C ASP A 143 8.94 -4.14 -0.75
N SER A 144 7.87 -4.61 -0.08
CA SER A 144 7.40 -4.06 1.19
C SER A 144 8.32 -4.44 2.35
N SER A 145 8.51 -3.50 3.27
CA SER A 145 9.43 -3.64 4.40
C SER A 145 8.79 -3.23 5.74
N ALA A 146 9.05 -4.05 6.75
CA ALA A 146 9.08 -3.61 8.15
C ALA A 146 10.42 -2.94 8.44
N LEU A 147 10.45 -2.07 9.44
CA LEU A 147 11.61 -1.29 9.83
C LEU A 147 11.97 -1.59 11.28
N ALA A 148 13.21 -2.02 11.53
CA ALA A 148 13.75 -2.08 12.88
C ALA A 148 14.68 -0.88 13.11
N ILE A 149 14.27 0.02 13.98
CA ILE A 149 14.97 1.27 14.30
C ILE A 149 15.74 1.05 15.60
N HIS A 150 17.05 0.93 15.48
CA HIS A 150 17.96 0.77 16.60
C HIS A 150 18.36 2.14 17.15
N SER A 151 18.21 2.30 18.47
CA SER A 151 18.60 3.50 19.19
C SER A 151 19.32 3.13 20.48
N PRO A 152 20.04 4.07 21.13
CA PRO A 152 20.66 3.83 22.42
C PRO A 152 19.68 3.54 23.58
N VAL A 153 18.36 3.71 23.38
CA VAL A 153 17.35 3.40 24.41
C VAL A 153 16.66 2.05 24.16
N GLY A 154 16.79 1.48 22.96
CA GLY A 154 16.18 0.22 22.56
C GLY A 154 15.77 0.19 21.09
N THR A 155 15.33 -0.97 20.62
CA THR A 155 14.85 -1.19 19.25
C THR A 155 13.36 -0.89 19.16
N ILE A 156 12.95 -0.06 18.19
CA ILE A 156 11.55 0.15 17.81
C ILE A 156 11.30 -0.63 16.52
N ILE A 157 10.21 -1.37 16.41
CA ILE A 157 9.77 -1.99 15.16
C ILE A 157 8.55 -1.24 14.64
N HIS A 158 8.57 -0.87 13.36
CA HIS A 158 7.39 -0.42 12.62
C HIS A 158 7.10 -1.44 11.53
N THR A 159 5.94 -2.09 11.55
CA THR A 159 5.66 -3.18 10.60
C THR A 159 5.52 -2.70 9.15
N GLY A 160 5.18 -1.41 8.97
CA GLY A 160 4.53 -0.98 7.74
C GLY A 160 3.22 -1.74 7.57
N ASP A 161 2.72 -1.78 6.35
CA ASP A 161 1.58 -2.63 6.02
C ASP A 161 2.07 -4.03 5.69
N PHE A 162 1.38 -5.03 6.20
CA PHE A 162 1.81 -6.41 6.03
C PHE A 162 0.67 -7.41 6.12
N LYS A 163 0.89 -8.56 5.51
CA LYS A 163 0.25 -9.85 5.77
C LYS A 163 1.32 -10.92 5.92
N VAL A 164 0.92 -12.13 6.29
CA VAL A 164 1.76 -13.32 6.31
C VAL A 164 1.31 -14.25 5.20
N ASP A 165 2.01 -14.17 4.06
CA ASP A 165 1.79 -15.07 2.93
C ASP A 165 2.96 -16.06 2.82
N PHE A 166 2.65 -17.36 2.95
CA PHE A 166 3.64 -18.43 2.81
C PHE A 166 3.80 -18.91 1.37
N THR A 167 2.93 -18.47 0.46
CA THR A 167 2.96 -18.83 -0.96
C THR A 167 2.84 -17.61 -1.87
N PRO A 168 3.61 -16.53 -1.64
CA PRO A 168 3.53 -15.30 -2.43
C PRO A 168 3.87 -15.59 -3.90
N ILE A 169 3.50 -14.65 -4.78
CA ILE A 169 3.65 -14.78 -6.23
C ILE A 169 5.13 -14.78 -6.65
N ASP A 170 5.92 -13.90 -6.06
CA ASP A 170 7.36 -13.77 -6.31
C ASP A 170 8.22 -14.80 -5.56
N GLY A 171 7.61 -15.58 -4.65
CA GLY A 171 8.29 -16.57 -3.81
C GLY A 171 9.03 -15.98 -2.61
N ASP A 172 9.02 -14.67 -2.45
CA ASP A 172 9.71 -13.95 -1.39
C ASP A 172 8.81 -13.84 -0.14
N VAL A 173 9.00 -14.74 0.82
CA VAL A 173 8.20 -14.76 2.06
C VAL A 173 8.65 -13.70 3.06
N ILE A 174 7.71 -13.25 3.91
CA ILE A 174 8.01 -12.41 5.09
C ILE A 174 9.08 -13.03 5.99
N ASP A 175 10.02 -12.21 6.48
CA ASP A 175 11.11 -12.67 7.33
C ASP A 175 10.70 -12.75 8.82
N LEU A 176 9.85 -13.72 9.12
CA LEU A 176 9.39 -14.02 10.50
C LEU A 176 10.56 -14.42 11.41
N GLY A 177 11.59 -15.06 10.84
CA GLY A 177 12.79 -15.47 11.57
C GLY A 177 13.50 -14.25 12.15
N ARG A 178 13.74 -13.23 11.31
CA ARG A 178 14.40 -11.99 11.75
C ARG A 178 13.58 -11.22 12.79
N LEU A 179 12.26 -11.15 12.64
CA LEU A 179 11.38 -10.53 13.64
C LEU A 179 11.45 -11.27 14.99
N GLY A 180 11.48 -12.60 14.98
CA GLY A 180 11.67 -13.42 16.18
C GLY A 180 13.05 -13.23 16.83
N GLU A 181 14.12 -13.11 16.04
CA GLU A 181 15.46 -12.81 16.55
C GLU A 181 15.51 -11.47 17.28
N LEU A 182 14.88 -10.43 16.71
CA LEU A 182 14.79 -9.11 17.34
C LEU A 182 13.96 -9.17 18.62
N GLY A 183 12.84 -9.90 18.62
CA GLY A 183 12.04 -10.13 19.81
C GLY A 183 12.82 -10.81 20.94
N ASN A 184 13.66 -11.80 20.62
CA ASN A 184 14.54 -12.45 21.60
C ASN A 184 15.63 -11.52 22.16
N LYS A 185 16.09 -10.53 21.39
CA LYS A 185 17.05 -9.50 21.85
C LYS A 185 16.38 -8.41 22.69
N GLY A 186 15.05 -8.32 22.66
CA GLY A 186 14.24 -7.32 23.35
C GLY A 186 13.88 -6.14 22.44
N VAL A 187 12.59 -5.89 22.29
CA VAL A 187 12.02 -4.78 21.52
C VAL A 187 11.35 -3.79 22.47
N LEU A 188 11.72 -2.52 22.37
CA LEU A 188 11.20 -1.45 23.22
C LEU A 188 9.75 -1.13 22.86
N ALA A 189 9.47 -0.91 21.58
CA ALA A 189 8.13 -0.60 21.10
C ALA A 189 7.86 -1.27 19.75
N LEU A 190 6.60 -1.68 19.55
CA LEU A 190 6.09 -2.14 18.26
C LEU A 190 4.97 -1.21 17.80
N LEU A 191 5.12 -0.65 16.61
CA LEU A 191 4.08 0.01 15.84
C LEU A 191 3.60 -0.98 14.77
N SER A 192 2.33 -1.37 14.83
CA SER A 192 1.79 -2.40 13.92
C SER A 192 0.52 -1.95 13.19
N ASP A 193 0.44 -2.28 11.91
CA ASP A 193 -0.77 -2.14 11.07
C ASP A 193 -1.99 -2.78 11.76
N SER A 194 -3.09 -2.05 11.79
CA SER A 194 -4.34 -2.42 12.47
C SER A 194 -5.52 -2.56 11.53
N THR A 195 -5.34 -2.33 10.23
CA THR A 195 -6.41 -2.18 9.22
C THR A 195 -7.45 -3.29 9.27
N ASN A 196 -6.99 -4.54 9.42
CA ASN A 196 -7.84 -5.73 9.46
C ASN A 196 -7.98 -6.35 10.86
N ALA A 197 -7.69 -5.61 11.94
CA ALA A 197 -7.76 -6.14 13.30
C ALA A 197 -9.16 -6.65 13.70
N GLU A 198 -10.22 -6.17 13.05
CA GLU A 198 -11.59 -6.65 13.28
C GLU A 198 -11.91 -7.96 12.53
N ARG A 199 -11.07 -8.36 11.56
CA ARG A 199 -11.29 -9.56 10.75
C ARG A 199 -10.65 -10.79 11.44
N PRO A 200 -11.46 -11.79 11.87
CA PRO A 200 -10.92 -13.00 12.47
C PRO A 200 -10.18 -13.87 11.45
N GLY A 201 -9.36 -14.80 11.93
CA GLY A 201 -8.68 -15.77 11.09
C GLY A 201 -7.44 -15.22 10.39
N TYR A 202 -7.24 -15.63 9.14
CA TYR A 202 -6.04 -15.36 8.33
C TYR A 202 -6.42 -14.72 6.99
N THR A 203 -5.55 -13.87 6.49
CA THR A 203 -5.59 -13.37 5.12
C THR A 203 -5.19 -14.49 4.15
N MET A 204 -5.93 -14.61 3.05
CA MET A 204 -5.62 -15.59 2.01
C MET A 204 -4.31 -15.25 1.30
N SER A 205 -3.68 -16.26 0.68
CA SER A 205 -2.50 -16.03 -0.15
C SER A 205 -2.88 -15.32 -1.44
N GLU A 206 -2.01 -14.44 -1.95
CA GLU A 206 -2.24 -13.77 -3.23
C GLU A 206 -2.42 -14.78 -4.38
N ARG A 207 -1.81 -15.96 -4.27
CA ARG A 207 -1.88 -17.05 -5.26
C ARG A 207 -3.29 -17.54 -5.53
N THR A 208 -4.20 -17.47 -4.56
CA THR A 208 -5.57 -17.96 -4.74
C THR A 208 -6.32 -17.14 -5.79
N VAL A 209 -6.08 -15.84 -5.87
CA VAL A 209 -6.73 -14.93 -6.82
C VAL A 209 -6.38 -15.31 -8.26
N GLY A 210 -5.14 -15.75 -8.51
CA GLY A 210 -4.71 -16.22 -9.84
C GLY A 210 -5.52 -17.42 -10.34
N ASN A 211 -5.99 -18.30 -9.45
CA ASN A 211 -6.89 -19.40 -9.85
C ASN A 211 -8.24 -18.85 -10.31
N THR A 212 -8.82 -17.92 -9.54
CA THR A 212 -10.11 -17.29 -9.85
C THR A 212 -10.06 -16.53 -11.18
N PHE A 213 -8.97 -15.80 -11.47
CA PHE A 213 -8.82 -15.17 -12.78
C PHE A 213 -8.76 -16.20 -13.91
N ARG A 214 -8.02 -17.30 -13.75
CA ARG A 214 -7.96 -18.36 -14.76
C ARG A 214 -9.33 -18.95 -15.05
N GLU A 215 -10.14 -19.20 -14.01
CA GLU A 215 -11.51 -19.70 -14.16
C GLU A 215 -12.42 -18.70 -14.87
N ILE A 216 -12.37 -17.42 -14.48
CA ILE A 216 -13.18 -16.38 -15.13
C ILE A 216 -12.81 -16.23 -16.60
N PHE A 217 -11.50 -16.20 -16.91
CA PHE A 217 -11.00 -16.00 -18.27
C PHE A 217 -11.29 -17.20 -19.18
N ALA A 218 -11.27 -18.43 -18.66
CA ALA A 218 -11.69 -19.64 -19.39
C ALA A 218 -13.16 -19.59 -19.83
N ASN A 219 -14.03 -19.08 -18.94
CA ASN A 219 -15.48 -19.18 -19.14
C ASN A 219 -16.06 -17.98 -19.90
N HIS A 220 -15.37 -16.85 -19.93
CA HIS A 220 -15.87 -15.64 -20.57
C HIS A 220 -15.35 -15.51 -22.02
N LYS A 221 -16.27 -15.34 -22.98
CA LYS A 221 -15.98 -15.34 -24.43
C LYS A 221 -15.92 -13.96 -25.07
N HIS A 222 -16.03 -12.88 -24.30
CA HIS A 222 -15.97 -11.53 -24.82
C HIS A 222 -14.86 -10.74 -24.13
N ARG A 223 -14.83 -9.43 -24.30
CA ARG A 223 -13.79 -8.55 -23.74
C ARG A 223 -13.91 -8.49 -22.23
N ILE A 224 -12.77 -8.58 -21.55
CA ILE A 224 -12.68 -8.49 -20.09
C ILE A 224 -12.04 -7.16 -19.72
N ILE A 225 -12.63 -6.47 -18.74
CA ILE A 225 -12.12 -5.21 -18.19
C ILE A 225 -11.85 -5.45 -16.70
N VAL A 226 -10.58 -5.44 -16.30
CA VAL A 226 -10.17 -5.63 -14.90
C VAL A 226 -9.75 -4.30 -14.30
N ALA A 227 -10.49 -3.83 -13.31
CA ALA A 227 -10.17 -2.65 -12.53
C ALA A 227 -9.43 -3.02 -11.25
N THR A 228 -8.24 -2.47 -11.04
CA THR A 228 -7.45 -2.70 -9.83
C THR A 228 -6.55 -1.50 -9.52
N PHE A 229 -5.89 -1.53 -8.36
CA PHE A 229 -4.91 -0.51 -7.99
C PHE A 229 -3.67 -0.62 -8.89
N ALA A 230 -3.22 0.53 -9.43
CA ALA A 230 -2.01 0.59 -10.25
C ALA A 230 -0.72 0.20 -9.50
N SER A 231 -0.77 0.22 -8.17
CA SER A 231 0.34 -0.18 -7.31
C SER A 231 0.38 -1.68 -7.01
N ASN A 232 -0.71 -2.43 -7.25
CA ASN A 232 -0.75 -3.86 -6.99
C ASN A 232 -0.12 -4.65 -8.15
N ILE A 233 1.21 -4.67 -8.18
CA ILE A 233 1.99 -5.29 -9.27
C ILE A 233 1.75 -6.80 -9.35
N HIS A 234 1.59 -7.49 -8.22
CA HIS A 234 1.26 -8.93 -8.20
C HIS A 234 -0.09 -9.21 -8.87
N ARG A 235 -1.10 -8.38 -8.61
CA ARG A 235 -2.41 -8.52 -9.25
C ARG A 235 -2.34 -8.31 -10.75
N ILE A 236 -1.59 -7.29 -11.18
CA ILE A 236 -1.40 -7.01 -12.60
C ILE A 236 -0.68 -8.19 -13.28
N GLN A 237 0.35 -8.75 -12.64
CA GLN A 237 1.06 -9.94 -13.14
C GLN A 237 0.10 -11.13 -13.34
N GLN A 238 -0.79 -11.40 -12.38
CA GLN A 238 -1.79 -12.47 -12.51
C GLN A 238 -2.78 -12.23 -13.66
N ILE A 239 -3.22 -10.99 -13.86
CA ILE A 239 -4.10 -10.63 -14.98
C ILE A 239 -3.36 -10.81 -16.32
N ILE A 240 -2.07 -10.48 -16.36
CA ILE A 240 -1.23 -10.70 -17.55
C ILE A 240 -1.10 -12.19 -17.85
N GLU A 241 -0.76 -13.00 -16.84
CA GLU A 241 -0.61 -14.45 -16.99
C GLU A 241 -1.90 -15.12 -17.48
N ALA A 242 -3.04 -14.78 -16.87
CA ALA A 242 -4.35 -15.26 -17.32
C ALA A 242 -4.67 -14.79 -18.75
N SER A 243 -4.36 -13.54 -19.10
CA SER A 243 -4.56 -13.04 -20.47
C SER A 243 -3.74 -13.84 -21.47
N GLU A 244 -2.47 -14.09 -21.18
CA GLU A 244 -1.57 -14.84 -22.07
C GLU A 244 -1.96 -16.30 -22.23
N GLU A 245 -2.41 -16.95 -21.16
CA GLU A 245 -2.88 -18.34 -21.18
C GLU A 245 -4.07 -18.52 -22.14
N TYR A 246 -4.97 -17.54 -22.16
CA TYR A 246 -6.16 -17.54 -23.02
C TYR A 246 -5.98 -16.72 -24.32
N ASN A 247 -4.73 -16.46 -24.73
CA ASN A 247 -4.36 -15.77 -25.98
C ASN A 247 -5.02 -14.37 -26.15
N ARG A 248 -5.21 -13.65 -25.05
CA ARG A 248 -5.72 -12.28 -25.03
C ARG A 248 -4.58 -11.27 -25.04
N LYS A 249 -4.76 -10.19 -25.81
CA LYS A 249 -3.95 -8.98 -25.78
C LYS A 249 -4.36 -8.08 -24.62
N ILE A 250 -3.41 -7.29 -24.15
CA ILE A 250 -3.59 -6.42 -23.00
C ILE A 250 -3.55 -4.96 -23.45
N VAL A 251 -4.51 -4.19 -22.94
CA VAL A 251 -4.58 -2.73 -23.08
C VAL A 251 -4.60 -2.12 -21.70
N LEU A 252 -3.69 -1.18 -21.42
CA LEU A 252 -3.68 -0.44 -20.16
C LEU A 252 -4.52 0.85 -20.27
N SER A 253 -5.29 1.15 -19.23
CA SER A 253 -6.09 2.37 -19.14
C SER A 253 -5.89 3.12 -17.82
N GLY A 254 -5.42 4.36 -17.94
CA GLY A 254 -5.07 5.23 -16.81
C GLY A 254 -3.58 5.53 -16.75
N ARG A 255 -3.24 6.79 -16.46
CA ARG A 255 -1.84 7.27 -16.49
C ARG A 255 -0.98 6.54 -15.46
N SER A 256 -1.46 6.45 -14.22
CA SER A 256 -0.75 5.74 -13.15
C SER A 256 -0.57 4.25 -13.46
N MET A 257 -1.56 3.60 -14.10
CA MET A 257 -1.41 2.20 -14.54
C MET A 257 -0.30 2.05 -15.58
N ILE A 258 -0.29 2.91 -16.61
CA ILE A 258 0.73 2.88 -17.66
C ILE A 258 2.13 3.12 -17.08
N ASN A 259 2.26 4.15 -16.23
CA ASN A 259 3.55 4.51 -15.66
C ASN A 259 4.08 3.42 -14.72
N ASN A 260 3.26 2.94 -13.79
CA ASN A 260 3.66 1.92 -12.81
C ASN A 260 4.00 0.59 -13.47
N VAL A 261 3.22 0.17 -14.47
CA VAL A 261 3.53 -1.05 -15.25
C VAL A 261 4.86 -0.87 -16.01
N GLY A 262 5.10 0.29 -16.62
CA GLY A 262 6.37 0.59 -17.27
C GLY A 262 7.57 0.47 -16.33
N VAL A 263 7.48 1.08 -15.16
CA VAL A 263 8.53 0.98 -14.12
C VAL A 263 8.69 -0.45 -13.63
N ALA A 264 7.60 -1.17 -13.38
CA ALA A 264 7.67 -2.54 -12.90
C ALA A 264 8.33 -3.49 -13.93
N ILE A 265 8.07 -3.28 -15.23
CA ILE A 265 8.75 -4.00 -16.32
C ILE A 265 10.25 -3.66 -16.34
N GLU A 266 10.59 -2.37 -16.35
CA GLU A 266 11.98 -1.90 -16.40
C GLU A 266 12.82 -2.45 -15.23
N LEU A 267 12.24 -2.45 -14.03
CA LEU A 267 12.91 -2.91 -12.82
C LEU A 267 12.89 -4.44 -12.64
N GLY A 268 12.11 -5.16 -13.45
CA GLY A 268 12.03 -6.63 -13.47
C GLY A 268 11.00 -7.27 -12.54
N TYR A 269 10.08 -6.47 -11.97
CA TYR A 269 8.99 -6.94 -11.09
C TYR A 269 7.77 -7.43 -11.84
N LEU A 270 7.63 -7.07 -13.12
CA LEU A 270 6.53 -7.49 -13.98
C LEU A 270 7.09 -8.05 -15.29
N ARG A 271 6.53 -9.18 -15.73
CA ARG A 271 6.94 -9.88 -16.95
C ARG A 271 5.75 -9.99 -17.88
N ILE A 272 5.97 -9.63 -19.14
CA ILE A 272 4.97 -9.69 -20.21
C ILE A 272 5.63 -10.21 -21.48
N LYS A 273 4.99 -11.16 -22.16
CA LYS A 273 5.48 -11.68 -23.44
C LYS A 273 5.41 -10.61 -24.51
N GLU A 274 6.35 -10.69 -25.45
CA GLU A 274 6.39 -9.79 -26.60
C GLU A 274 5.08 -9.87 -27.39
N GLY A 275 4.53 -8.71 -27.74
CA GLY A 275 3.28 -8.61 -28.47
C GLY A 275 2.01 -8.90 -27.66
N THR A 276 2.09 -9.18 -26.35
CA THR A 276 0.92 -9.26 -25.48
C THR A 276 0.34 -7.88 -25.21
N LEU A 277 1.20 -6.91 -24.85
CA LEU A 277 0.81 -5.52 -24.65
C LEU A 277 0.62 -4.81 -25.99
N ILE A 278 -0.53 -4.19 -26.20
CA ILE A 278 -0.83 -3.40 -27.41
C ILE A 278 -1.24 -1.98 -27.04
N ASP A 279 -1.03 -1.04 -27.97
CA ASP A 279 -1.51 0.34 -27.80
C ASP A 279 -3.05 0.37 -27.82
N ILE A 280 -3.65 1.23 -26.99
CA ILE A 280 -5.11 1.41 -26.94
C ILE A 280 -5.72 1.78 -28.29
N ASN A 281 -4.97 2.43 -29.17
CA ASN A 281 -5.40 2.79 -30.52
C ASN A 281 -5.45 1.58 -31.47
N ASP A 282 -4.73 0.50 -31.16
CA ASP A 282 -4.69 -0.73 -31.94
C ASP A 282 -5.73 -1.76 -31.48
N MET A 283 -6.45 -1.49 -30.38
CA MET A 283 -7.45 -2.40 -29.80
C MET A 283 -8.51 -2.87 -30.82
N ASN A 284 -8.95 -1.99 -31.72
CA ASN A 284 -9.98 -2.32 -32.72
C ASN A 284 -9.47 -3.24 -33.86
N LYS A 285 -8.17 -3.54 -33.90
CA LYS A 285 -7.59 -4.50 -34.85
C LYS A 285 -7.78 -5.95 -34.42
N TYR A 286 -8.21 -6.18 -33.18
CA TYR A 286 -8.39 -7.51 -32.59
C TYR A 286 -9.86 -7.78 -32.28
N PRO A 287 -10.30 -9.05 -32.37
CA PRO A 287 -11.61 -9.48 -31.87
C PRO A 287 -11.80 -9.16 -30.37
N SER A 288 -13.03 -8.87 -29.94
CA SER A 288 -13.31 -8.50 -28.54
C SER A 288 -12.94 -9.61 -27.54
N ASN A 289 -13.12 -10.87 -27.93
CA ASN A 289 -12.74 -12.05 -27.14
C ASN A 289 -11.23 -12.23 -26.96
N GLU A 290 -10.42 -11.47 -27.70
CA GLU A 290 -8.96 -11.46 -27.58
C GLU A 290 -8.47 -10.22 -26.81
N ILE A 291 -9.34 -9.43 -26.18
CA ILE A 291 -8.94 -8.21 -25.45
C ILE A 291 -9.18 -8.36 -23.95
N THR A 292 -8.14 -8.03 -23.19
CA THR A 292 -8.19 -7.71 -21.76
C THR A 292 -7.79 -6.26 -21.55
N ILE A 293 -8.63 -5.47 -20.88
CA ILE A 293 -8.30 -4.10 -20.47
C ILE A 293 -7.96 -4.10 -18.98
N ILE A 294 -6.78 -3.61 -18.62
CA ILE A 294 -6.41 -3.38 -17.20
C ILE A 294 -6.56 -1.89 -16.93
N THR A 295 -7.41 -1.52 -15.98
CA THR A 295 -7.77 -0.13 -15.73
C THR A 295 -7.61 0.29 -14.28
N THR A 296 -7.31 1.57 -14.07
CA THR A 296 -7.49 2.26 -12.78
C THR A 296 -8.96 2.56 -12.51
N GLY A 297 -9.27 3.01 -11.30
CA GLY A 297 -10.61 3.49 -10.92
C GLY A 297 -11.41 2.51 -10.08
N SER A 298 -10.75 1.58 -9.41
CA SER A 298 -11.41 0.58 -8.58
C SER A 298 -12.04 1.15 -7.30
N GLN A 299 -11.72 2.40 -6.93
CA GLN A 299 -12.32 3.12 -5.79
C GLN A 299 -13.43 4.10 -6.22
N GLY A 300 -13.80 4.11 -7.50
CA GLY A 300 -14.82 4.99 -8.03
C GLY A 300 -14.41 6.46 -8.08
N GLU A 301 -13.10 6.74 -8.14
CA GLU A 301 -12.57 8.10 -8.20
C GLU A 301 -13.12 8.81 -9.44
N PRO A 302 -13.70 10.02 -9.34
CA PRO A 302 -14.50 10.62 -10.42
C PRO A 302 -13.79 10.71 -11.77
N MET A 303 -12.49 11.03 -11.76
CA MET A 303 -11.68 11.24 -12.97
C MET A 303 -10.90 9.99 -13.41
N SER A 304 -11.07 8.87 -12.71
CA SER A 304 -10.39 7.62 -13.04
C SER A 304 -10.90 7.01 -14.35
N ALA A 305 -10.11 6.08 -14.89
CA ALA A 305 -10.44 5.44 -16.16
C ALA A 305 -11.75 4.64 -16.06
N LEU A 306 -11.95 3.80 -15.04
CA LEU A 306 -13.18 3.02 -14.88
C LEU A 306 -14.42 3.90 -14.71
N SER A 307 -14.35 4.95 -13.88
CA SER A 307 -15.47 5.88 -13.68
C SER A 307 -15.90 6.50 -15.01
N ARG A 308 -14.94 6.96 -15.83
CA ARG A 308 -15.20 7.52 -17.16
C ARG A 308 -15.71 6.49 -18.17
N ILE A 309 -15.27 5.23 -18.07
CA ILE A 309 -15.82 4.13 -18.88
C ILE A 309 -17.29 3.90 -18.51
N SER A 310 -17.61 3.85 -17.21
CA SER A 310 -18.97 3.66 -16.70
C SER A 310 -19.92 4.82 -17.06
N SER A 311 -19.40 6.05 -17.21
CA SER A 311 -20.18 7.22 -17.64
C SER A 311 -20.21 7.44 -19.17
N SER A 312 -19.53 6.62 -19.97
CA SER A 312 -19.30 6.84 -21.42
C SER A 312 -18.55 8.12 -21.78
N GLU A 313 -17.74 8.64 -20.86
CA GLU A 313 -16.89 9.82 -21.08
C GLU A 313 -15.44 9.45 -21.39
N HIS A 314 -15.11 8.15 -21.41
CA HIS A 314 -13.80 7.67 -21.79
C HIS A 314 -13.58 7.79 -23.30
N LYS A 315 -12.51 8.49 -23.70
CA LYS A 315 -12.29 8.90 -25.10
C LYS A 315 -12.11 7.74 -26.09
N LYS A 316 -11.68 6.56 -25.60
CA LYS A 316 -11.23 5.43 -26.44
C LYS A 316 -11.89 4.09 -26.11
N ILE A 317 -12.57 3.99 -24.97
CA ILE A 317 -13.17 2.73 -24.50
C ILE A 317 -14.64 3.01 -24.27
N GLN A 318 -15.50 2.27 -24.96
CA GLN A 318 -16.94 2.29 -24.77
C GLN A 318 -17.37 0.88 -24.39
N LEU A 319 -18.25 0.77 -23.40
CA LEU A 319 -18.78 -0.52 -22.94
C LEU A 319 -19.68 -1.14 -24.01
N GLN A 320 -19.54 -2.45 -24.17
CA GLN A 320 -20.38 -3.32 -25.00
C GLN A 320 -21.22 -4.20 -24.07
N PRO A 321 -22.46 -4.56 -24.42
CA PRO A 321 -23.32 -5.37 -23.55
C PRO A 321 -22.69 -6.68 -23.10
N GLU A 322 -21.85 -7.30 -23.92
CA GLU A 322 -21.21 -8.58 -23.63
C GLU A 322 -19.90 -8.44 -22.82
N ASP A 323 -19.46 -7.22 -22.50
CA ASP A 323 -18.26 -7.01 -21.68
C ASP A 323 -18.45 -7.58 -20.26
N LEU A 324 -17.39 -8.20 -19.74
CA LEU A 324 -17.26 -8.51 -18.33
C LEU A 324 -16.36 -7.49 -17.64
N VAL A 325 -16.86 -6.85 -16.58
CA VAL A 325 -16.08 -5.96 -15.73
C VAL A 325 -15.76 -6.65 -14.40
N ILE A 326 -14.48 -6.77 -14.08
CA ILE A 326 -14.00 -7.32 -12.81
C ILE A 326 -13.44 -6.18 -11.96
N ILE A 327 -14.06 -5.90 -10.81
CA ILE A 327 -13.53 -4.95 -9.82
C ILE A 327 -12.71 -5.76 -8.81
N SER A 328 -11.40 -5.71 -9.02
CA SER A 328 -10.38 -6.46 -8.30
C SER A 328 -9.77 -5.59 -7.18
N ALA A 329 -10.63 -5.08 -6.29
CA ALA A 329 -10.29 -4.30 -5.10
C ALA A 329 -11.46 -4.30 -4.09
N THR A 330 -11.15 -4.11 -2.82
CA THR A 330 -12.12 -3.74 -1.79
C THR A 330 -12.27 -2.21 -1.72
N PRO A 331 -13.48 -1.66 -1.55
CA PRO A 331 -13.64 -0.24 -1.23
C PRO A 331 -12.87 0.13 0.05
N ILE A 332 -12.05 1.17 -0.05
CA ILE A 332 -11.45 1.82 1.13
C ILE A 332 -12.59 2.46 1.93
N PRO A 333 -12.59 2.38 3.28
CA PRO A 333 -13.59 3.06 4.10
C PRO A 333 -13.82 4.51 3.67
N GLY A 334 -15.07 4.86 3.36
CA GLY A 334 -15.46 6.17 2.81
C GLY A 334 -15.77 6.16 1.30
N ASN A 335 -15.21 5.22 0.54
CA ASN A 335 -15.40 5.11 -0.92
C ASN A 335 -16.53 4.15 -1.32
N GLU A 336 -17.30 3.59 -0.38
CA GLU A 336 -18.34 2.60 -0.67
C GLU A 336 -19.41 3.16 -1.62
N LYS A 337 -19.78 4.44 -1.43
CA LYS A 337 -20.78 5.12 -2.27
C LYS A 337 -20.27 5.35 -3.69
N THR A 338 -19.02 5.78 -3.86
CA THR A 338 -18.43 6.04 -5.18
C THR A 338 -18.28 4.75 -5.97
N VAL A 339 -17.78 3.68 -5.33
CA VAL A 339 -17.71 2.34 -5.95
C VAL A 339 -19.10 1.83 -6.33
N SER A 340 -20.07 1.93 -5.42
CA SER A 340 -21.46 1.52 -5.69
C SER A 340 -22.09 2.28 -6.86
N LYS A 341 -21.77 3.56 -7.02
CA LYS A 341 -22.23 4.38 -8.16
C LYS A 341 -21.64 3.88 -9.48
N VAL A 342 -20.35 3.54 -9.50
CA VAL A 342 -19.69 2.96 -10.69
C VAL A 342 -20.32 1.61 -11.04
N ILE A 343 -20.49 0.70 -10.07
CA ILE A 343 -21.14 -0.61 -10.28
C ILE A 343 -22.54 -0.43 -10.88
N ASN A 344 -23.35 0.46 -10.31
CA ASN A 344 -24.69 0.76 -10.82
C ASN A 344 -24.67 1.27 -12.27
N ASN A 345 -23.71 2.11 -12.64
CA ASN A 345 -23.58 2.62 -14.00
C ASN A 345 -23.16 1.53 -15.00
N LEU A 346 -22.29 0.61 -14.59
CA LEU A 346 -21.89 -0.55 -15.39
C LEU A 346 -23.11 -1.46 -15.64
N ILE A 347 -23.82 -1.88 -14.58
CA ILE A 347 -24.99 -2.75 -14.68
C ILE A 347 -26.11 -2.12 -15.52
N LYS A 348 -26.36 -0.81 -15.37
CA LYS A 348 -27.36 -0.08 -16.18
C LYS A 348 -27.07 -0.12 -17.68
N ARG A 349 -25.82 -0.37 -18.08
CA ARG A 349 -25.40 -0.49 -19.48
C ARG A 349 -25.42 -1.93 -20.00
N GLY A 350 -25.89 -2.86 -19.18
CA GLY A 350 -26.07 -4.26 -19.56
C GLY A 350 -24.82 -5.12 -19.46
N THR A 351 -23.74 -4.62 -18.85
CA THR A 351 -22.49 -5.39 -18.67
C THR A 351 -22.55 -6.25 -17.42
N ASP A 352 -21.96 -7.44 -17.49
CA ASP A 352 -21.75 -8.28 -16.32
C ASP A 352 -20.64 -7.69 -15.43
N VAL A 353 -20.85 -7.70 -14.11
CA VAL A 353 -19.91 -7.15 -13.14
C VAL A 353 -19.59 -8.18 -12.06
N VAL A 354 -18.31 -8.49 -11.89
CA VAL A 354 -17.78 -9.32 -10.80
C VAL A 354 -17.02 -8.42 -9.82
N PHE A 355 -17.30 -8.56 -8.54
CA PHE A 355 -16.65 -7.83 -7.45
C PHE A 355 -16.51 -8.74 -6.22
N GLU A 356 -15.75 -8.32 -5.21
CA GLU A 356 -15.29 -9.16 -4.08
C GLU A 356 -16.38 -10.02 -3.43
N SER A 357 -17.60 -9.51 -3.24
CA SER A 357 -18.68 -10.30 -2.62
C SER A 357 -19.25 -11.41 -3.51
N LEU A 358 -18.89 -11.45 -4.79
CA LEU A 358 -19.39 -12.42 -5.77
C LEU A 358 -18.35 -13.48 -6.16
N ALA A 359 -17.05 -13.18 -6.01
CA ALA A 359 -15.96 -14.09 -6.31
C ALA A 359 -14.68 -13.66 -5.58
N ASP A 360 -13.77 -14.60 -5.36
CA ASP A 360 -12.44 -14.39 -4.74
C ASP A 360 -11.45 -13.68 -5.69
N VAL A 361 -11.90 -12.58 -6.30
CA VAL A 361 -11.10 -11.71 -7.17
C VAL A 361 -10.34 -10.64 -6.39
N HIS A 362 -10.31 -10.72 -5.06
CA HIS A 362 -9.53 -9.85 -4.20
C HIS A 362 -9.06 -10.58 -2.95
N VAL A 363 -7.92 -10.16 -2.45
CA VAL A 363 -7.29 -10.61 -1.21
C VAL A 363 -6.66 -9.37 -0.62
N SER A 364 -6.86 -9.15 0.67
CA SER A 364 -6.32 -7.98 1.36
C SER A 364 -4.79 -8.02 1.41
N GLY A 365 -4.17 -6.84 1.40
CA GLY A 365 -2.75 -6.68 1.71
C GLY A 365 -2.45 -6.73 3.22
N HIS A 366 -3.46 -6.63 4.08
CA HIS A 366 -3.31 -6.45 5.52
C HIS A 366 -3.65 -7.72 6.31
N ALA A 367 -2.90 -7.96 7.39
CA ALA A 367 -3.00 -9.10 8.28
C ALA A 367 -4.34 -9.16 9.06
N CYS A 368 -4.94 -10.34 9.10
CA CYS A 368 -6.08 -10.64 9.99
C CYS A 368 -5.60 -10.99 11.41
N GLN A 369 -6.54 -11.17 12.34
CA GLN A 369 -6.24 -11.34 13.78
C GLN A 369 -5.16 -12.36 14.11
N GLU A 370 -5.11 -13.52 13.46
CA GLU A 370 -4.13 -14.55 13.81
C GLU A 370 -2.71 -14.20 13.36
N GLU A 371 -2.57 -13.46 12.25
CA GLU A 371 -1.28 -12.95 11.77
C GLU A 371 -0.79 -11.79 12.66
N LEU A 372 -1.69 -10.91 13.11
CA LEU A 372 -1.38 -9.88 14.09
C LEU A 372 -0.88 -10.50 15.41
N LYS A 373 -1.56 -11.55 15.89
CA LYS A 373 -1.12 -12.31 17.08
C LYS A 373 0.24 -12.96 16.88
N LEU A 374 0.51 -13.49 15.69
CA LEU A 374 1.81 -14.08 15.35
C LEU A 374 2.93 -13.05 15.50
N ILE A 375 2.79 -11.86 14.91
CA ILE A 375 3.79 -10.80 15.02
C ILE A 375 3.97 -10.36 16.47
N LEU A 376 2.89 -10.11 17.21
CA LEU A 376 2.95 -9.74 18.63
C LEU A 376 3.71 -10.81 19.46
N THR A 377 3.47 -12.09 19.17
CA THR A 377 4.09 -13.21 19.89
C THR A 377 5.56 -13.42 19.53
N LEU A 378 5.95 -13.12 18.28
CA LEU A 378 7.35 -13.17 17.85
C LEU A 378 8.16 -11.99 18.40
N VAL A 379 7.61 -10.78 18.29
CA VAL A 379 8.29 -9.53 18.63
C VAL A 379 8.35 -9.29 20.14
N LYS A 380 7.33 -9.70 20.91
CA LYS A 380 7.25 -9.54 22.37
C LYS A 380 7.65 -8.14 22.85
N PRO A 381 7.04 -7.07 22.30
CA PRO A 381 7.48 -5.71 22.58
C PRO A 381 7.15 -5.31 24.02
N LYS A 382 7.98 -4.45 24.63
CA LYS A 382 7.68 -3.88 25.95
C LYS A 382 6.47 -2.95 25.90
N PHE A 383 6.37 -2.14 24.84
CA PHE A 383 5.26 -1.22 24.58
C PHE A 383 4.64 -1.48 23.21
N PHE A 384 3.32 -1.32 23.10
CA PHE A 384 2.60 -1.52 21.85
C PHE A 384 1.79 -0.28 21.47
N ILE A 385 1.91 0.11 20.20
CA ILE A 385 1.18 1.23 19.62
C ILE A 385 0.52 0.70 18.33
N PRO A 386 -0.79 0.38 18.35
CA PRO A 386 -1.48 0.10 17.10
C PRO A 386 -1.47 1.35 16.22
N VAL A 387 -1.16 1.19 14.93
CA VAL A 387 -1.15 2.25 13.92
C VAL A 387 -1.91 1.80 12.67
N HIS A 388 -2.10 2.70 11.72
CA HIS A 388 -2.80 2.45 10.44
C HIS A 388 -4.24 1.95 10.63
N GLY A 389 -5.15 2.89 10.84
CA GLY A 389 -6.59 2.61 10.88
C GLY A 389 -7.43 3.56 11.72
N GLU A 390 -8.74 3.48 11.51
CA GLU A 390 -9.75 4.13 12.36
C GLU A 390 -9.65 3.69 13.83
N PHE A 391 -10.20 4.49 14.74
CA PHE A 391 -10.18 4.20 16.17
C PHE A 391 -10.69 2.79 16.52
N ARG A 392 -11.73 2.28 15.83
CA ARG A 392 -12.22 0.91 16.02
C ARG A 392 -11.16 -0.16 15.71
N HIS A 393 -10.38 0.04 14.65
CA HIS A 393 -9.28 -0.84 14.26
C HIS A 393 -8.18 -0.81 15.31
N LEU A 394 -7.74 0.38 15.70
CA LEU A 394 -6.69 0.58 16.71
C LEU A 394 -7.08 -0.04 18.05
N LYS A 395 -8.32 0.22 18.49
CA LYS A 395 -8.89 -0.32 19.71
C LYS A 395 -8.93 -1.84 19.67
N LYS A 396 -9.37 -2.42 18.56
CA LYS A 396 -9.42 -3.87 18.40
C LYS A 396 -8.03 -4.49 18.45
N HIS A 397 -7.04 -3.88 17.81
CA HIS A 397 -5.67 -4.38 17.84
C HIS A 397 -5.05 -4.28 19.24
N ALA A 398 -5.34 -3.22 20.00
CA ALA A 398 -4.99 -3.12 21.42
C ALA A 398 -5.62 -4.25 22.27
N GLU A 399 -6.87 -4.62 22.00
CA GLU A 399 -7.53 -5.75 22.68
C GLU A 399 -6.86 -7.09 22.35
N ILE A 400 -6.43 -7.29 21.10
CA ILE A 400 -5.66 -8.47 20.69
C ILE A 400 -4.37 -8.55 21.50
N ALA A 401 -3.58 -7.46 21.57
CA ALA A 401 -2.36 -7.42 22.36
C ALA A 401 -2.60 -7.71 23.86
N ALA A 402 -3.64 -7.13 24.45
CA ALA A 402 -4.02 -7.41 25.84
C ALA A 402 -4.45 -8.88 26.04
N SER A 403 -5.14 -9.48 25.08
CA SER A 403 -5.56 -10.89 25.15
C SER A 403 -4.39 -11.87 25.13
N LEU A 404 -3.24 -11.46 24.58
CA LEU A 404 -1.98 -12.23 24.60
C LEU A 404 -1.18 -12.02 25.89
N GLY A 405 -1.72 -11.28 26.86
CA GLY A 405 -1.12 -11.08 28.18
C GLY A 405 -0.28 -9.81 28.32
N MET A 406 -0.30 -8.90 27.34
CA MET A 406 0.36 -7.60 27.47
C MET A 406 -0.35 -6.73 28.52
N PRO A 407 0.37 -6.12 29.49
CA PRO A 407 -0.22 -5.19 30.44
C PRO A 407 -0.86 -4.00 29.75
N ARG A 408 -2.06 -3.60 30.18
CA ARG A 408 -2.83 -2.53 29.52
C ARG A 408 -2.12 -1.18 29.60
N GLU A 409 -1.36 -0.95 30.68
CA GLU A 409 -0.53 0.23 30.88
C GLU A 409 0.62 0.36 29.86
N ASN A 410 0.95 -0.70 29.13
CA ASN A 410 1.97 -0.72 28.10
C ASN A 410 1.40 -0.62 26.67
N ILE A 411 0.07 -0.49 26.53
CA ILE A 411 -0.61 -0.38 25.25
C ILE A 411 -1.12 1.06 25.09
N PHE A 412 -0.62 1.77 24.09
CA PHE A 412 -0.93 3.19 23.87
C PHE A 412 -1.80 3.36 22.64
N LEU A 413 -3.04 3.77 22.84
CA LEU A 413 -3.90 4.31 21.78
C LEU A 413 -3.60 5.81 21.69
N LEU A 414 -2.94 6.22 20.62
CA LEU A 414 -2.55 7.60 20.36
C LEU A 414 -3.47 8.22 19.30
N ASP A 415 -3.55 9.55 19.30
CA ASP A 415 -4.08 10.34 18.20
C ASP A 415 -2.95 11.00 17.39
N ASN A 416 -3.26 11.45 16.17
CA ASN A 416 -2.31 12.21 15.37
C ASN A 416 -1.84 13.47 16.13
N GLY A 417 -0.52 13.60 16.31
CA GLY A 417 0.12 14.72 17.02
C GLY A 417 0.50 14.41 18.48
N ASP A 418 0.04 13.29 19.05
CA ASP A 418 0.46 12.85 20.38
C ASP A 418 1.95 12.52 20.43
N VAL A 419 2.57 12.77 21.58
CA VAL A 419 3.99 12.50 21.83
C VAL A 419 4.13 11.44 22.91
N LEU A 420 4.58 10.25 22.51
CA LEU A 420 5.01 9.20 23.44
C LEU A 420 6.52 9.33 23.67
N GLU A 421 6.97 9.56 24.91
CA GLU A 421 8.38 9.81 25.30
C GLU A 421 8.94 8.79 26.33
#